data_AF-A0A3D1X4R7-F1
#
_entry.id   AF-A0A3D1X4R7-F1
#
_cell.length_a   1.000
_cell.length_b   1.000
_cell.length_c   1.000
_cell.angle_alpha   90.00
_cell.angle_beta   90.00
_cell.angle_gamma   90.00
#
_symmetry.space_group_name_H-M   'P 1'
#
loop_
_entity.id
_entity.type
_entity.pdbx_description
1 polymer ?
#
loop_
_entity_poly.entity_id
_entity_poly.type
_entity_poly.pdbx_seq_one_letter_code
_entity_poly.pdbx_strand_id
1 'polypeptide(L)'
;AADYLIDIGPGAGAHGGQVVACGTPAEVMANPNSLTGQYLSGKKKIEVPKARRTGNGNFLTVRGAQENNLKDLDVSIPLGTFTCVTGVSGSGKSSLVNEIIYKKLGADLNRMKVHPGRCRAIDGEEFLDKVICIDQSPIGRTPRSNPATYTNLFNDIRDLFASTPDAKARGYAAGRFSFNVRGGRCEACSGDGQLKIEMHFLPDIYVPCEVCKGKRYNRETLEVHYKGKSIADVLEMTVEEALEFFRDLPKLEAKLRTLSEVGLGYIRLGQSSTTLSGGEAQR
;
A
#
# COMPACT_ATOMS: atom_id res chain seq x y z
N ALA A 1 3.13 -26.81 -14.18
CA ALA A 1 2.57 -26.40 -15.48
C ALA A 1 1.05 -26.47 -15.35
N ALA A 2 0.32 -25.63 -16.09
CA ALA A 2 -1.15 -25.63 -16.07
C ALA A 2 -1.67 -26.24 -17.39
N ASP A 3 -2.73 -27.04 -17.31
CA ASP A 3 -3.39 -27.57 -18.51
C ASP A 3 -4.20 -26.48 -19.24
N TYR A 4 -4.72 -25.54 -18.47
CA TYR A 4 -5.52 -24.41 -18.94
C TYR A 4 -5.07 -23.12 -18.24
N LEU A 5 -5.03 -22.03 -18.99
CA LEU A 5 -4.59 -20.72 -18.52
C LEU A 5 -5.62 -19.67 -18.94
N ILE A 6 -6.00 -18.81 -17.99
CA ILE A 6 -6.92 -17.69 -18.20
C ILE A 6 -6.18 -16.41 -17.83
N ASP A 7 -6.09 -15.49 -18.78
CA ASP A 7 -5.49 -14.18 -18.60
C ASP A 7 -6.59 -13.12 -18.42
N ILE A 8 -6.59 -12.45 -17.28
CA ILE A 8 -7.54 -11.39 -16.93
C ILE A 8 -6.83 -10.04 -17.07
N GLY A 9 -7.48 -9.08 -17.72
CA GLY A 9 -6.89 -7.76 -17.96
C GLY A 9 -7.84 -6.85 -18.73
N PRO A 10 -7.34 -5.96 -19.61
CA PRO A 10 -5.92 -5.74 -19.96
C PRO A 10 -5.10 -4.97 -18.90
N GLY A 11 -5.77 -4.27 -17.99
CA GLY A 11 -5.15 -3.55 -16.87
C GLY A 11 -5.68 -4.01 -15.51
N ALA A 12 -5.38 -3.23 -14.47
CA ALA A 12 -5.87 -3.46 -13.11
C ALA A 12 -7.05 -2.54 -12.77
N GLY A 13 -7.83 -2.90 -11.76
CA GLY A 13 -9.01 -2.15 -11.31
C GLY A 13 -10.02 -1.90 -12.43
N ALA A 14 -10.41 -0.64 -12.63
CA ALA A 14 -11.38 -0.24 -13.65
C ALA A 14 -10.93 -0.53 -15.09
N HIS A 15 -9.61 -0.67 -15.33
CA HIS A 15 -9.04 -1.00 -16.63
C HIS A 15 -8.95 -2.52 -16.88
N GLY A 16 -9.41 -3.34 -15.93
CA GLY A 16 -9.36 -4.79 -15.97
C GLY A 16 -10.73 -5.46 -16.01
N GLY A 17 -10.81 -6.67 -15.47
CA GLY A 17 -12.08 -7.39 -15.28
C GLY A 17 -12.60 -8.08 -16.54
N GLN A 18 -11.79 -8.21 -17.59
CA GLN A 18 -12.15 -8.91 -18.82
C GLN A 18 -11.26 -10.13 -19.04
N VAL A 19 -11.82 -11.17 -19.67
CA VAL A 19 -11.02 -12.32 -20.15
C VAL A 19 -10.33 -11.91 -21.44
N VAL A 20 -9.01 -11.72 -21.38
CA VAL A 20 -8.19 -11.29 -22.52
C VAL A 20 -7.79 -12.47 -23.39
N ALA A 21 -7.45 -13.59 -22.75
CA ALA A 21 -7.11 -14.85 -23.40
C ALA A 21 -7.49 -16.02 -22.50
N CYS A 22 -7.93 -17.12 -23.09
CA CYS A 22 -8.13 -18.39 -22.39
C CYS A 22 -7.82 -19.55 -23.33
N GLY A 23 -7.27 -20.64 -22.79
CA GLY A 23 -6.84 -21.79 -23.58
C GLY A 23 -5.72 -22.56 -22.91
N THR A 24 -5.05 -23.40 -23.67
CA THR A 24 -3.76 -23.98 -23.28
C THR A 24 -2.70 -22.88 -23.11
N PRO A 25 -1.62 -23.11 -22.34
CA PRO A 25 -0.53 -22.14 -22.22
C PRO A 25 0.06 -21.71 -23.57
N ALA A 26 0.15 -22.63 -24.54
CA ALA A 26 0.66 -22.33 -25.87
C ALA A 26 -0.26 -21.37 -26.65
N GLU A 27 -1.58 -21.54 -26.54
CA GLU A 27 -2.57 -20.64 -27.16
C GLU A 27 -2.51 -19.24 -26.54
N VAL A 28 -2.40 -19.14 -25.21
CA VAL A 28 -2.26 -17.84 -24.55
C VAL A 28 -0.94 -17.17 -24.90
N MET A 29 0.17 -17.92 -25.01
CA MET A 29 1.46 -17.41 -25.49
C MET A 29 1.40 -16.84 -26.92
N ALA A 30 0.60 -17.45 -27.80
CA ALA A 30 0.43 -17.00 -29.17
C ALA A 30 -0.49 -15.76 -29.29
N ASN A 31 -1.36 -15.52 -28.31
CA ASN A 31 -2.31 -14.41 -28.33
C ASN A 31 -1.60 -13.05 -28.16
N PRO A 32 -1.65 -12.15 -29.16
CA PRO A 32 -0.98 -10.84 -29.09
C PRO A 32 -1.61 -9.88 -28.07
N ASN A 33 -2.88 -10.07 -27.71
CA ASN A 33 -3.58 -9.23 -26.74
C ASN A 33 -3.26 -9.60 -25.30
N SER A 34 -2.76 -10.81 -25.05
CA SER A 34 -2.39 -11.27 -23.71
C SER A 34 -1.05 -10.66 -23.28
N LEU A 35 -1.07 -9.79 -22.27
CA LEU A 35 0.16 -9.27 -21.68
C LEU A 35 0.99 -10.42 -21.09
N THR A 36 0.34 -11.38 -20.43
CA THR A 36 0.96 -12.60 -19.92
C THR A 36 1.62 -13.41 -21.03
N GLY A 37 0.94 -13.61 -22.16
CA GLY A 37 1.47 -14.30 -23.34
C GLY A 37 2.70 -13.61 -23.95
N GLN A 38 2.73 -12.28 -23.96
CA GLN A 38 3.90 -11.51 -24.40
C GLN A 38 5.13 -11.72 -23.52
N TYR A 39 4.97 -11.88 -22.20
CA TYR A 39 6.08 -12.21 -21.30
C TYR A 39 6.52 -13.67 -21.44
N LEU A 40 5.58 -14.61 -21.52
CA LEU A 40 5.88 -16.04 -21.68
C LEU A 40 6.59 -16.34 -23.02
N SER A 41 6.22 -15.64 -24.10
CA SER A 41 6.88 -15.75 -25.41
C SER A 41 8.21 -15.00 -25.51
N GLY A 42 8.57 -14.20 -24.50
CA GLY A 42 9.79 -13.39 -24.50
C GLY A 42 9.72 -12.12 -25.36
N LYS A 43 8.56 -11.80 -25.97
CA LYS A 43 8.33 -10.51 -26.65
C LYS A 43 8.53 -9.34 -25.68
N LYS A 44 8.06 -9.50 -24.45
CA LYS A 44 8.39 -8.65 -23.30
C LYS A 44 9.28 -9.42 -22.34
N LYS A 45 10.23 -8.73 -21.71
CA LYS A 45 11.13 -9.30 -20.72
C LYS A 45 11.53 -8.26 -19.69
N ILE A 46 11.88 -8.72 -18.50
CA ILE A 46 12.52 -7.87 -17.49
C ILE A 46 14.00 -7.79 -17.85
N GLU A 47 14.50 -6.58 -18.10
CA GLU A 47 15.90 -6.39 -18.47
C GLU A 47 16.83 -6.64 -17.30
N VAL A 48 17.92 -7.36 -17.55
CA VAL A 48 19.00 -7.53 -16.57
C VAL A 48 19.91 -6.31 -16.65
N PRO A 49 20.14 -5.59 -15.55
CA PRO A 49 21.02 -4.43 -15.54
C PRO A 49 22.42 -4.77 -16.08
N LYS A 50 22.92 -3.96 -17.02
CA LYS A 50 24.25 -4.15 -17.64
C LYS A 50 25.41 -4.02 -16.63
N ALA A 51 25.21 -3.21 -15.59
CA ALA A 51 26.15 -3.02 -14.50
C ALA A 51 25.44 -3.20 -13.16
N ARG A 52 26.16 -3.77 -12.18
CA ARG A 52 25.68 -3.92 -10.79
C ARG A 52 26.36 -2.87 -9.91
N ARG A 53 25.62 -2.34 -8.94
CA ARG A 53 26.16 -1.40 -7.95
C ARG A 53 27.21 -2.11 -7.10
N THR A 54 28.36 -1.48 -6.92
CA THR A 54 29.46 -2.00 -6.07
C THR A 54 29.21 -1.77 -4.58
N GLY A 55 28.23 -0.93 -4.23
CA GLY A 55 27.95 -0.51 -2.85
C GLY A 55 28.71 0.77 -2.46
N ASN A 56 28.49 1.24 -1.25
CA ASN A 56 29.14 2.44 -0.69
C ASN A 56 30.41 2.12 0.13
N GLY A 57 30.89 0.88 0.10
CA GLY A 57 32.04 0.41 0.90
C GLY A 57 31.69 -0.04 2.32
N ASN A 58 30.49 0.27 2.81
CA ASN A 58 30.04 -0.09 4.15
C ASN A 58 29.25 -1.40 4.14
N PHE A 59 29.28 -2.12 5.25
CA PHE A 59 28.62 -3.42 5.40
C PHE A 59 27.90 -3.51 6.74
N LEU A 60 26.73 -4.14 6.72
CA LEU A 60 26.08 -4.63 7.93
C LEU A 60 26.50 -6.09 8.15
N THR A 61 27.20 -6.38 9.23
CA THR A 61 27.72 -7.73 9.50
C THR A 61 27.01 -8.36 10.69
N VAL A 62 26.23 -9.41 10.44
CA VAL A 62 25.63 -10.24 11.49
C VAL A 62 26.64 -11.30 11.89
N ARG A 63 26.94 -11.40 13.19
CA ARG A 63 27.83 -12.42 13.74
C ARG A 63 27.11 -13.45 14.59
N GLY A 64 27.39 -14.72 14.36
CA GLY A 64 26.92 -15.86 15.14
C GLY A 64 25.41 -15.93 15.21
N ALA A 65 24.72 -15.82 14.08
CA ALA A 65 23.28 -15.97 14.00
C ALA A 65 22.86 -17.42 14.32
N GLN A 66 22.03 -17.59 15.35
CA GLN A 66 21.62 -18.88 15.93
C GLN A 66 20.10 -18.97 16.19
N GLU A 67 19.32 -18.10 15.57
CA GLU A 67 17.87 -18.14 15.66
C GLU A 67 17.29 -19.33 14.88
N ASN A 68 16.37 -20.08 15.51
CA ASN A 68 15.79 -21.31 14.96
C ASN A 68 16.86 -22.32 14.46
N ASN A 69 16.89 -22.56 13.14
CA ASN A 69 17.76 -23.53 12.49
C ASN A 69 19.06 -22.93 11.92
N LEU A 70 19.37 -21.66 12.21
CA LEU A 70 20.64 -21.04 11.84
C LEU A 70 21.79 -21.63 12.67
N LYS A 71 22.90 -21.96 11.99
CA LYS A 71 24.03 -22.70 12.55
C LYS A 71 25.25 -21.80 12.77
N ASP A 72 25.16 -20.90 13.75
CA ASP A 72 26.23 -19.93 14.08
C ASP A 72 26.77 -19.18 12.85
N LEU A 73 25.84 -18.61 12.08
CA LEU A 73 26.14 -18.00 10.78
C LEU A 73 26.71 -16.58 10.94
N ASP A 74 27.86 -16.33 10.33
CA ASP A 74 28.40 -14.98 10.09
C ASP A 74 28.07 -14.54 8.65
N VAL A 75 27.50 -13.36 8.46
CA VAL A 75 27.15 -12.83 7.13
C VAL A 75 27.29 -11.31 7.06
N SER A 76 27.91 -10.81 6.00
CA SER A 76 28.05 -9.38 5.70
C SER A 76 27.17 -8.97 4.52
N ILE A 77 26.39 -7.91 4.71
CA ILE A 77 25.45 -7.36 3.73
C ILE A 77 25.98 -6.00 3.26
N PRO A 78 26.26 -5.81 1.96
CA PRO A 78 26.78 -4.54 1.44
C PRO A 78 25.70 -3.46 1.43
N LEU A 79 26.00 -2.31 2.03
CA LEU A 79 25.10 -1.15 2.05
C LEU A 79 25.17 -0.38 0.71
N GLY A 80 24.08 0.32 0.39
CA GLY A 80 23.94 1.04 -0.89
C GLY A 80 23.72 0.13 -2.11
N THR A 81 23.28 -1.11 -1.89
CA THR A 81 23.01 -2.09 -2.95
C THR A 81 21.58 -2.64 -2.89
N PHE A 82 21.14 -3.28 -3.98
CA PHE A 82 19.92 -4.10 -3.98
C PHE A 82 20.32 -5.53 -3.61
N THR A 83 20.15 -5.90 -2.34
CA THR A 83 20.54 -7.22 -1.82
C THR A 83 19.34 -8.16 -1.78
N CYS A 84 19.52 -9.38 -2.32
CA CYS A 84 18.52 -10.45 -2.26
C CYS A 84 19.00 -11.58 -1.33
N VAL A 85 18.18 -11.94 -0.35
CA VAL A 85 18.37 -13.17 0.45
C VAL A 85 17.55 -14.29 -0.18
N THR A 86 18.22 -15.32 -0.68
CA THR A 86 17.59 -16.43 -1.43
C THR A 86 17.83 -17.78 -0.76
N GLY A 87 17.09 -18.82 -1.18
CA GLY A 87 17.16 -20.17 -0.62
C GLY A 87 15.80 -20.86 -0.54
N VAL A 88 15.78 -22.18 -0.36
CA VAL A 88 14.56 -23.01 -0.28
C VAL A 88 13.69 -22.68 0.94
N SER A 89 12.40 -23.04 0.91
CA SER A 89 11.54 -22.88 2.10
C SER A 89 12.14 -23.61 3.31
N GLY A 90 12.06 -23.01 4.49
CA GLY A 90 12.67 -23.55 5.71
C GLY A 90 14.19 -23.34 5.84
N SER A 91 14.88 -22.74 4.86
CA SER A 91 16.33 -22.52 4.94
C SER A 91 16.80 -21.47 5.96
N GLY A 92 15.88 -20.85 6.72
CA GLY A 92 16.21 -19.85 7.74
C GLY A 92 16.25 -18.39 7.26
N LYS A 93 15.80 -18.08 6.03
CA LYS A 93 15.78 -16.70 5.49
C LYS A 93 15.03 -15.72 6.39
N SER A 94 13.81 -16.07 6.79
CA SER A 94 12.99 -15.23 7.66
C SER A 94 13.58 -15.11 9.07
N SER A 95 14.22 -16.17 9.58
CA SER A 95 14.97 -16.10 10.85
C SER A 95 16.10 -15.09 10.77
N LEU A 96 16.86 -15.07 9.66
CA LEU A 96 17.95 -14.13 9.47
C LEU A 96 17.44 -12.69 9.26
N VAL A 97 16.53 -12.48 8.31
CA VAL A 97 16.11 -11.15 7.88
C VAL A 97 15.12 -10.51 8.86
N ASN A 98 14.08 -11.22 9.24
CA ASN A 98 13.00 -10.64 10.06
C ASN A 98 13.30 -10.78 11.54
N GLU A 99 13.66 -11.97 12.00
CA GLU A 99 13.82 -12.24 13.44
C GLU A 99 15.12 -11.67 14.01
N ILE A 100 16.22 -11.71 13.26
CA ILE A 100 17.51 -11.15 13.70
C ILE A 100 17.66 -9.72 13.18
N ILE A 101 17.89 -9.52 11.88
CA ILE A 101 18.31 -8.22 11.34
C ILE A 101 17.26 -7.14 11.62
N TYR A 102 16.01 -7.34 11.19
CA TYR A 102 14.97 -6.34 11.32
C TYR A 102 14.63 -6.04 12.78
N LYS A 103 14.43 -7.06 13.64
CA LYS A 103 14.11 -6.82 15.06
C LYS A 103 15.26 -6.19 15.82
N LYS A 104 16.51 -6.57 15.56
CA LYS A 104 17.69 -6.00 16.22
C LYS A 104 17.85 -4.53 15.85
N LEU A 105 17.95 -4.23 14.55
CA LEU A 105 17.99 -2.84 14.07
C LEU A 105 16.74 -2.05 14.46
N GLY A 106 15.57 -2.70 14.50
CA GLY A 106 14.32 -2.08 14.92
C GLY A 106 14.34 -1.68 16.40
N ALA A 107 14.90 -2.52 17.27
CA ALA A 107 15.10 -2.20 18.68
C ALA A 107 16.13 -1.07 18.86
N ASP A 108 17.26 -1.15 18.16
CA ASP A 108 18.40 -0.25 18.35
C ASP A 108 18.18 1.12 17.69
N LEU A 109 17.71 1.17 16.43
CA LEU A 109 17.53 2.41 15.65
C LEU A 109 16.13 3.00 15.78
N ASN A 110 15.09 2.16 15.74
CA ASN A 110 13.70 2.60 15.72
C ASN A 110 13.03 2.56 17.11
N ARG A 111 13.73 2.09 18.16
CA ARG A 111 13.22 1.93 19.53
C ARG A 111 12.00 1.00 19.63
N MET A 112 11.92 0.00 18.75
CA MET A 112 10.85 -1.00 18.76
C MET A 112 10.93 -1.87 20.02
N LYS A 113 9.80 -2.10 20.67
CA LYS A 113 9.69 -3.03 21.81
C LYS A 113 9.53 -4.46 21.30
N VAL A 114 10.63 -5.05 20.86
CA VAL A 114 10.68 -6.42 20.34
C VAL A 114 11.85 -7.17 20.97
N HIS A 115 11.75 -8.50 21.02
CA HIS A 115 12.87 -9.37 21.38
C HIS A 115 13.53 -9.86 20.08
N PRO A 116 14.76 -9.41 19.76
CA PRO A 116 15.48 -9.90 18.59
C PRO A 116 15.86 -11.37 18.75
N GLY A 117 15.96 -12.06 17.62
CA GLY A 117 16.49 -13.42 17.55
C GLY A 117 17.96 -13.48 17.96
N ARG A 118 18.42 -14.68 18.29
CA ARG A 118 19.76 -14.92 18.83
C ARG A 118 20.85 -14.65 17.77
N CYS A 119 21.69 -13.66 18.04
CA CYS A 119 22.96 -13.43 17.39
C CYS A 119 23.99 -12.91 18.41
N ARG A 120 25.28 -13.08 18.14
CA ARG A 120 26.36 -12.60 19.00
C ARG A 120 26.54 -11.08 18.90
N ALA A 121 26.52 -10.53 17.68
CA ALA A 121 26.63 -9.09 17.44
C ALA A 121 26.10 -8.73 16.04
N ILE A 122 25.76 -7.46 15.84
CA ILE A 122 25.58 -6.85 14.53
C ILE A 122 26.50 -5.63 14.46
N ASP A 123 27.44 -5.63 13.52
CA ASP A 123 28.35 -4.50 13.27
C ASP A 123 27.89 -3.70 12.06
N GLY A 124 28.22 -2.40 12.00
CA GLY A 124 27.88 -1.52 10.88
C GLY A 124 26.50 -0.87 10.99
N GLU A 125 25.89 -0.92 12.18
CA GLU A 125 24.64 -0.20 12.47
C GLU A 125 24.83 1.32 12.49
N GLU A 126 26.05 1.80 12.78
CA GLU A 126 26.42 3.21 12.78
C GLU A 126 26.28 3.88 11.39
N PHE A 127 26.18 3.09 10.33
CA PHE A 127 25.94 3.58 8.97
C PHE A 127 24.46 3.73 8.62
N LEU A 128 23.54 3.45 9.55
CA LEU A 128 22.10 3.41 9.32
C LEU A 128 21.35 4.27 10.35
N ASP A 129 20.43 5.12 9.88
CA ASP A 129 19.60 5.94 10.77
C ASP A 129 18.29 5.25 11.19
N LYS A 130 17.79 4.33 10.35
CA LYS A 130 16.51 3.66 10.55
C LYS A 130 16.45 2.36 9.75
N VAL A 131 15.61 1.43 10.20
CA VAL A 131 15.19 0.27 9.42
C VAL A 131 13.69 0.33 9.12
N ILE A 132 13.29 -0.02 7.91
CA ILE A 132 11.88 -0.07 7.50
C ILE A 132 11.62 -1.46 6.92
N CYS A 133 10.64 -2.17 7.49
CA CYS A 133 10.12 -3.41 6.92
C CYS A 133 8.82 -3.09 6.19
N ILE A 134 8.73 -3.51 4.93
CA ILE A 134 7.53 -3.41 4.11
C ILE A 134 7.03 -4.83 3.87
N ASP A 135 5.89 -5.17 4.48
CA ASP A 135 5.27 -6.49 4.42
C ASP A 135 3.86 -6.44 3.81
N GLN A 136 3.20 -7.59 3.73
CA GLN A 136 1.82 -7.71 3.22
C GLN A 136 0.77 -7.63 4.34
N SER A 137 1.15 -7.14 5.52
CA SER A 137 0.17 -6.95 6.59
C SER A 137 -0.83 -5.87 6.20
N PRO A 138 -2.11 -5.98 6.61
CA PRO A 138 -3.11 -4.97 6.27
C PRO A 138 -2.72 -3.60 6.84
N ILE A 139 -2.74 -2.55 6.01
CA ILE A 139 -2.48 -1.15 6.43
C ILE A 139 -3.52 -0.59 7.41
N GLY A 140 -4.61 -1.32 7.64
CA GLY A 140 -5.60 -1.02 8.65
C GLY A 140 -6.64 -2.12 8.78
N ARG A 141 -7.20 -2.26 9.98
CA ARG A 141 -8.24 -3.26 10.29
C ARG A 141 -9.66 -2.70 10.32
N THR A 142 -9.83 -1.43 9.96
CA THR A 142 -11.12 -0.73 10.03
C THR A 142 -11.43 -0.01 8.73
N PRO A 143 -12.72 0.26 8.43
CA PRO A 143 -13.12 1.05 7.27
C PRO A 143 -12.58 2.48 7.22
N ARG A 144 -12.08 2.99 8.36
CA ARG A 144 -11.50 4.33 8.47
C ARG A 144 -10.11 4.44 7.87
N SER A 145 -9.38 3.32 7.79
CA SER A 145 -8.11 3.29 7.07
C SER A 145 -8.37 3.13 5.58
N ASN A 146 -7.63 3.88 4.79
CA ASN A 146 -7.66 3.90 3.33
C ASN A 146 -6.33 4.49 2.80
N PRO A 147 -6.02 4.35 1.51
CA PRO A 147 -4.79 4.87 0.92
C PRO A 147 -4.52 6.35 1.22
N ALA A 148 -5.56 7.20 1.17
CA ALA A 148 -5.41 8.63 1.43
C ALA A 148 -5.04 8.93 2.89
N THR A 149 -5.62 8.21 3.85
CA THR A 149 -5.25 8.36 5.27
C THR A 149 -3.87 7.81 5.58
N TYR A 150 -3.51 6.65 5.02
CA TYR A 150 -2.24 5.98 5.29
C TYR A 150 -1.03 6.78 4.78
N THR A 151 -1.14 7.34 3.58
CA THR A 151 -0.11 8.22 2.97
C THR A 151 -0.13 9.65 3.52
N ASN A 152 -1.00 9.93 4.48
CA ASN A 152 -1.24 11.27 5.02
C ASN A 152 -1.66 12.29 3.93
N LEU A 153 -2.12 11.84 2.76
CA LEU A 153 -2.65 12.66 1.67
C LEU A 153 -3.96 13.33 2.10
N PHE A 154 -4.79 12.62 2.86
CA PHE A 154 -6.09 13.09 3.28
C PHE A 154 -6.03 14.34 4.15
N ASN A 155 -4.95 14.55 4.92
CA ASN A 155 -4.76 15.77 5.70
C ASN A 155 -4.64 17.01 4.78
N ASP A 156 -3.84 16.89 3.73
CA ASP A 156 -3.67 17.98 2.75
C ASP A 156 -4.95 18.26 1.97
N ILE A 157 -5.72 17.22 1.65
CA ILE A 157 -7.05 17.37 1.02
C ILE A 157 -8.00 18.13 1.96
N ARG A 158 -8.04 17.80 3.25
CA ARG A 158 -8.90 18.49 4.22
C ARG A 158 -8.52 19.96 4.39
N ASP A 159 -7.23 20.27 4.41
CA ASP A 159 -6.74 21.65 4.48
C ASP A 159 -7.15 22.43 3.22
N LEU A 160 -7.07 21.80 2.04
CA LEU A 160 -7.55 22.38 0.79
C LEU A 160 -9.05 22.71 0.86
N PHE A 161 -9.90 21.76 1.29
CA PHE A 161 -11.34 21.99 1.40
C PHE A 161 -11.68 23.09 2.41
N ALA A 162 -10.97 23.14 3.54
CA ALA A 162 -11.11 24.22 4.52
C ALA A 162 -10.69 25.60 3.98
N SER A 163 -9.81 25.64 2.98
CA SER A 163 -9.37 26.90 2.37
C SER A 163 -10.38 27.50 1.37
N THR A 164 -11.39 26.73 0.94
CA THR A 164 -12.38 27.16 -0.07
C THR A 164 -13.26 28.33 0.45
N PRO A 165 -13.75 29.22 -0.45
CA PRO A 165 -14.61 30.33 -0.06
C PRO A 165 -15.87 29.88 0.70
N ASP A 166 -16.52 28.81 0.24
CA ASP A 166 -17.74 28.27 0.86
C ASP A 166 -17.46 27.73 2.27
N ALA A 167 -16.34 27.03 2.47
CA ALA A 167 -15.93 26.57 3.79
C ALA A 167 -15.66 27.74 4.74
N LYS A 168 -14.92 28.76 4.27
CA LYS A 168 -14.62 29.97 5.06
C LYS A 168 -15.88 30.73 5.45
N ALA A 169 -16.82 30.92 4.52
CA ALA A 169 -18.10 31.58 4.79
C ALA A 169 -18.94 30.86 5.86
N ARG A 170 -18.84 29.52 5.92
CA ARG A 170 -19.54 28.67 6.91
C ARG A 170 -18.74 28.43 8.20
N GLY A 171 -17.53 28.99 8.32
CA GLY A 171 -16.64 28.76 9.47
C GLY A 171 -16.10 27.33 9.56
N TYR A 172 -16.03 26.60 8.45
CA TYR A 172 -15.55 25.22 8.43
C TYR A 172 -14.03 25.15 8.39
N ALA A 173 -13.44 24.47 9.39
CA ALA A 173 -12.03 24.12 9.42
C ALA A 173 -11.79 22.70 8.90
N ALA A 174 -10.52 22.29 8.77
CA ALA A 174 -10.12 20.96 8.31
C ALA A 174 -10.74 19.79 9.11
N GLY A 175 -11.13 20.04 10.37
CA GLY A 175 -11.86 19.07 11.20
C GLY A 175 -13.26 18.75 10.69
N ARG A 176 -13.98 19.71 10.07
CA ARG A 176 -15.29 19.46 9.44
C ARG A 176 -15.20 18.40 8.35
N PHE A 177 -14.09 18.40 7.62
CA PHE A 177 -13.81 17.52 6.50
C PHE A 177 -13.17 16.19 6.92
N SER A 178 -13.13 15.87 8.20
CA SER A 178 -12.61 14.59 8.69
C SER A 178 -13.77 13.67 9.08
N PHE A 179 -13.85 12.52 8.42
CA PHE A 179 -14.83 11.47 8.80
C PHE A 179 -14.52 10.82 10.16
N ASN A 180 -13.34 11.06 10.75
CA ASN A 180 -12.94 10.47 12.03
C ASN A 180 -13.42 11.25 13.26
N VAL A 181 -13.87 12.49 13.09
CA VAL A 181 -14.29 13.37 14.20
C VAL A 181 -15.74 13.83 14.03
N ARG A 182 -16.40 14.11 15.16
CA ARG A 182 -17.75 14.69 15.15
C ARG A 182 -17.74 16.06 14.48
N GLY A 183 -18.84 16.41 13.83
CA GLY A 183 -19.03 17.70 13.17
C GLY A 183 -19.56 17.55 11.76
N GLY A 184 -18.72 17.10 10.82
CA GLY A 184 -19.11 16.93 9.41
C GLY A 184 -19.36 15.50 8.95
N ARG A 185 -18.93 14.49 9.73
CA ARG A 185 -19.17 13.08 9.43
C ARG A 185 -20.66 12.73 9.49
N CYS A 186 -21.02 11.59 8.90
CA CYS A 186 -22.31 10.97 9.12
C CYS A 186 -22.36 10.35 10.52
N GLU A 187 -23.28 10.80 11.38
CA GLU A 187 -23.39 10.26 12.74
C GLU A 187 -24.02 8.86 12.79
N ALA A 188 -24.85 8.49 11.81
CA ALA A 188 -25.49 7.16 11.76
C ALA A 188 -24.47 6.01 11.64
N CYS A 189 -23.40 6.20 10.86
CA CYS A 189 -22.30 5.23 10.75
C CYS A 189 -21.02 5.70 11.44
N SER A 190 -21.08 6.77 12.25
CA SER A 190 -19.91 7.38 12.89
C SER A 190 -18.74 7.66 11.93
N GLY A 191 -19.02 7.96 10.66
CA GLY A 191 -18.04 8.25 9.62
C GLY A 191 -17.48 7.05 8.86
N ASP A 192 -17.83 5.82 9.21
CA ASP A 192 -17.29 4.62 8.55
C ASP A 192 -17.81 4.47 7.12
N GLY A 193 -19.01 5.00 6.84
CA GLY A 193 -19.71 4.87 5.56
C GLY A 193 -20.36 3.51 5.35
N GLN A 194 -20.03 2.54 6.20
CA GLN A 194 -20.57 1.19 6.24
C GLN A 194 -20.97 0.85 7.67
N LEU A 195 -21.90 -0.09 7.82
CA LEU A 195 -22.28 -0.70 9.08
C LEU A 195 -21.77 -2.13 9.10
N LYS A 196 -21.13 -2.51 10.21
CA LYS A 196 -20.66 -3.87 10.43
C LYS A 196 -21.83 -4.71 10.96
N ILE A 197 -22.17 -5.79 10.28
CA ILE A 197 -23.12 -6.79 10.74
C ILE A 197 -22.32 -7.97 11.26
N GLU A 198 -22.46 -8.25 12.55
CA GLU A 198 -21.78 -9.39 13.18
C GLU A 198 -22.49 -10.69 12.83
N MET A 199 -21.69 -11.65 12.38
CA MET A 199 -22.18 -12.96 11.93
C MET A 199 -21.64 -14.03 12.88
N HIS A 200 -22.50 -14.91 13.40
CA HIS A 200 -22.08 -15.88 14.43
C HIS A 200 -21.08 -16.94 13.94
N PHE A 201 -21.19 -17.35 12.68
CA PHE A 201 -20.40 -18.46 12.10
C PHE A 201 -19.68 -18.10 10.81
N LEU A 202 -19.90 -16.89 10.30
CA LEU A 202 -19.32 -16.39 9.06
C LEU A 202 -18.47 -15.15 9.37
N PRO A 203 -17.53 -14.77 8.49
CA PRO A 203 -16.88 -13.48 8.60
C PRO A 203 -17.91 -12.35 8.63
N ASP A 204 -17.65 -11.34 9.45
CA ASP A 204 -18.50 -10.15 9.54
C ASP A 204 -18.64 -9.49 8.16
N ILE A 205 -19.85 -9.01 7.86
CA ILE A 205 -20.14 -8.33 6.61
C ILE A 205 -20.28 -6.82 6.84
N TYR A 206 -19.91 -6.04 5.84
CA TYR A 206 -20.05 -4.59 5.85
C TYR A 206 -21.11 -4.18 4.84
N VAL A 207 -22.17 -3.53 5.30
CA VAL A 207 -23.23 -3.00 4.44
C VAL A 207 -23.11 -1.49 4.31
N PRO A 208 -23.37 -0.88 3.14
CA PRO A 208 -23.38 0.57 2.99
C PRO A 208 -24.36 1.23 3.99
N CYS A 209 -23.94 2.32 4.62
CA CYS A 209 -24.82 3.09 5.50
C CYS A 209 -25.99 3.68 4.70
N GLU A 210 -27.22 3.41 5.12
CA GLU A 210 -28.43 3.86 4.40
C GLU A 210 -28.59 5.39 4.42
N VAL A 211 -28.08 6.05 5.46
CA VAL A 211 -28.21 7.51 5.65
C VAL A 211 -27.29 8.29 4.72
N CYS A 212 -25.98 7.98 4.73
CA CYS A 212 -25.02 8.69 3.89
C CYS A 212 -24.73 7.99 2.56
N LYS A 213 -25.28 6.79 2.34
CA LYS A 213 -25.08 5.97 1.14
C LYS A 213 -23.60 5.75 0.83
N GLY A 214 -22.80 5.48 1.85
CA GLY A 214 -21.35 5.29 1.72
C GLY A 214 -20.51 6.58 1.74
N LYS A 215 -21.11 7.77 1.60
CA LYS A 215 -20.37 9.04 1.47
C LYS A 215 -19.62 9.49 2.73
N ARG A 216 -19.82 8.85 3.89
CA ARG A 216 -19.17 9.14 5.18
C ARG A 216 -19.46 10.51 5.83
N TYR A 217 -20.11 11.43 5.13
CA TYR A 217 -20.42 12.79 5.63
C TYR A 217 -21.91 13.09 5.70
N ASN A 218 -22.26 14.11 6.47
CA ASN A 218 -23.59 14.74 6.45
C ASN A 218 -23.76 15.63 5.20
N ARG A 219 -25.02 16.00 4.91
CA ARG A 219 -25.38 16.74 3.70
C ARG A 219 -24.69 18.10 3.64
N GLU A 220 -24.63 18.83 4.75
CA GLU A 220 -24.11 20.20 4.82
C GLU A 220 -22.61 20.26 4.52
N THR A 221 -21.86 19.21 4.88
CA THR A 221 -20.42 19.10 4.58
C THR A 221 -20.17 18.85 3.10
N LEU A 222 -21.06 18.10 2.45
CA LEU A 222 -20.95 17.76 1.03
C LEU A 222 -21.32 18.90 0.09
N GLU A 223 -21.90 19.99 0.61
CA GLU A 223 -22.19 21.19 -0.18
C GLU A 223 -20.96 22.05 -0.46
N VAL A 224 -19.84 21.82 0.24
CA VAL A 224 -18.58 22.50 -0.07
C VAL A 224 -17.88 21.75 -1.21
N HIS A 225 -17.56 22.49 -2.26
CA HIS A 225 -16.95 21.95 -3.47
C HIS A 225 -15.57 22.55 -3.74
N TYR A 226 -14.67 21.73 -4.25
CA TYR A 226 -13.43 22.17 -4.89
C TYR A 226 -13.44 21.68 -6.34
N LYS A 227 -13.23 22.58 -7.32
CA LYS A 227 -13.36 22.30 -8.77
C LYS A 227 -14.64 21.49 -9.11
N GLY A 228 -15.77 21.85 -8.48
CA GLY A 228 -17.08 21.21 -8.69
C GLY A 228 -17.27 19.82 -8.05
N LYS A 229 -16.35 19.38 -7.17
CA LYS A 229 -16.39 18.08 -6.50
C LYS A 229 -16.44 18.25 -4.98
N SER A 230 -17.32 17.51 -4.32
CA SER A 230 -17.35 17.43 -2.85
C SER A 230 -16.19 16.57 -2.34
N ILE A 231 -15.92 16.61 -1.04
CA ILE A 231 -14.86 15.78 -0.45
C ILE A 231 -15.14 14.27 -0.59
N ALA A 232 -16.41 13.86 -0.61
CA ALA A 232 -16.77 12.47 -0.87
C ALA A 232 -16.46 12.09 -2.32
N ASP A 233 -16.74 12.98 -3.28
CA ASP A 233 -16.43 12.71 -4.69
C ASP A 233 -14.92 12.60 -4.93
N VAL A 234 -14.12 13.43 -4.24
CA VAL A 234 -12.65 13.33 -4.27
C VAL A 234 -12.17 11.99 -3.70
N LEU A 235 -12.77 11.50 -2.61
CA LEU A 235 -12.41 10.20 -2.04
C LEU A 235 -12.82 9.02 -2.94
N GLU A 236 -13.78 9.20 -3.83
CA GLU A 236 -14.18 8.18 -4.82
C GLU A 236 -13.30 8.17 -6.09
N MET A 237 -12.46 9.19 -6.29
CA MET A 237 -11.51 9.22 -7.42
C MET A 237 -10.47 8.11 -7.31
N THR A 238 -10.08 7.56 -8.46
CA THR A 238 -8.86 6.74 -8.53
C THR A 238 -7.62 7.59 -8.29
N VAL A 239 -6.49 6.97 -7.97
CA VAL A 239 -5.20 7.68 -7.84
C VAL A 239 -4.83 8.39 -9.14
N GLU A 240 -5.07 7.77 -10.30
CA GLU A 240 -4.86 8.38 -11.62
C GLU A 240 -5.73 9.63 -11.85
N GLU A 241 -7.03 9.54 -11.54
CA GLU A 241 -7.95 10.68 -11.65
C GLU A 241 -7.55 11.82 -10.69
N ALA A 242 -7.19 11.47 -9.46
CA ALA A 242 -6.76 12.43 -8.45
C ALA A 242 -5.44 13.11 -8.83
N LEU A 243 -4.50 12.38 -9.44
CA LEU A 243 -3.22 12.92 -9.90
C LEU A 243 -3.44 14.03 -10.94
N GLU A 244 -4.33 13.81 -11.90
CA GLU A 244 -4.70 14.84 -12.88
C GLU A 244 -5.48 16.00 -12.23
N PHE A 245 -6.42 15.68 -11.33
CA PHE A 245 -7.26 16.69 -10.66
C PHE A 245 -6.44 17.66 -9.78
N PHE A 246 -5.40 17.16 -9.12
CA PHE A 246 -4.52 17.91 -8.21
C PHE A 246 -3.16 18.29 -8.84
N ARG A 247 -3.01 18.21 -10.17
CA ARG A 247 -1.74 18.48 -10.87
C ARG A 247 -1.09 19.84 -10.55
N ASP A 248 -1.89 20.84 -10.22
CA ASP A 248 -1.42 22.21 -9.90
C ASP A 248 -1.02 22.37 -8.43
N LEU A 249 -1.11 21.32 -7.61
CA LEU A 249 -0.83 21.34 -6.17
C LEU A 249 0.35 20.38 -5.86
N PRO A 250 1.60 20.87 -5.90
CA PRO A 250 2.81 20.03 -5.84
C PRO A 250 2.86 19.06 -4.66
N LYS A 251 2.36 19.48 -3.50
CA LYS A 251 2.35 18.66 -2.27
C LYS A 251 1.44 17.42 -2.40
N LEU A 252 0.26 17.58 -3.00
CA LEU A 252 -0.69 16.49 -3.24
C LEU A 252 -0.21 15.61 -4.39
N GLU A 253 0.25 16.26 -5.47
CA GLU A 253 0.77 15.63 -6.68
C GLU A 253 1.91 14.66 -6.35
N ALA A 254 2.92 15.07 -5.57
CA ALA A 254 4.06 14.20 -5.24
C ALA A 254 3.64 12.91 -4.50
N LYS A 255 2.67 13.00 -3.59
CA LYS A 255 2.13 11.84 -2.86
C LYS A 255 1.34 10.92 -3.78
N LEU A 256 0.51 11.48 -4.66
CA LEU A 256 -0.28 10.72 -5.64
C LEU A 256 0.62 10.05 -6.69
N ARG A 257 1.68 10.72 -7.12
CA ARG A 257 2.68 10.17 -8.04
C ARG A 257 3.35 8.94 -7.45
N THR A 258 3.70 8.98 -6.16
CA THR A 258 4.28 7.82 -5.46
C THR A 258 3.35 6.61 -5.53
N LEU A 259 2.05 6.80 -5.24
CA LEU A 259 1.03 5.73 -5.36
C LEU A 259 0.88 5.22 -6.81
N SER A 260 0.94 6.11 -7.79
CA SER A 260 0.88 5.74 -9.21
C SER A 260 2.10 4.93 -9.65
N GLU A 261 3.31 5.33 -9.26
CA GLU A 261 4.57 4.69 -9.62
C GLU A 261 4.73 3.28 -9.04
N VAL A 262 4.14 3.00 -7.87
CA VAL A 262 4.06 1.63 -7.33
C VAL A 262 2.97 0.78 -8.01
N GLY A 263 2.25 1.34 -8.98
CA GLY A 263 1.23 0.63 -9.77
C GLY A 263 -0.14 0.56 -9.08
N LEU A 264 -0.46 1.51 -8.20
CA LEU A 264 -1.77 1.64 -7.55
C LEU A 264 -2.65 2.71 -8.21
N GLY A 265 -2.36 3.12 -9.45
CA GLY A 265 -3.14 4.13 -10.18
C GLY A 265 -4.66 3.90 -10.19
N TYR A 266 -5.09 2.63 -10.18
CA TYR A 266 -6.48 2.23 -10.31
C TYR A 266 -7.29 2.20 -8.99
N ILE A 267 -6.65 2.30 -7.81
CA ILE A 267 -7.36 2.22 -6.53
C ILE A 267 -8.02 3.55 -6.20
N ARG A 268 -9.17 3.51 -5.50
CA ARG A 268 -9.82 4.75 -5.04
C ARG A 268 -9.14 5.28 -3.77
N LEU A 269 -9.04 6.61 -3.66
CA LEU A 269 -8.41 7.27 -2.51
C LEU A 269 -9.03 6.87 -1.16
N GLY A 270 -10.36 6.76 -1.13
CA GLY A 270 -11.17 6.40 0.03
C GLY A 270 -11.46 4.91 0.19
N GLN A 271 -10.93 4.05 -0.71
CA GLN A 271 -11.13 2.61 -0.68
C GLN A 271 -10.72 2.05 0.68
N SER A 272 -11.62 1.28 1.30
CA SER A 272 -11.36 0.74 2.62
C SER A 272 -10.15 -0.19 2.61
N SER A 273 -9.26 -0.04 3.59
CA SER A 273 -8.11 -0.93 3.75
C SER A 273 -8.50 -2.39 3.99
N THR A 274 -9.71 -2.68 4.47
CA THR A 274 -10.18 -4.06 4.66
C THR A 274 -10.49 -4.77 3.34
N THR A 275 -10.62 -4.01 2.24
CA THR A 275 -10.88 -4.55 0.89
C THR A 275 -9.65 -4.51 0.00
N LEU A 276 -8.47 -4.13 0.52
CA LEU A 276 -7.20 -4.20 -0.20
C LEU A 276 -6.64 -5.62 -0.12
N SER A 277 -6.13 -6.11 -1.25
CA SER A 277 -5.32 -7.33 -1.29
C SER A 277 -3.99 -7.14 -0.55
N GLY A 278 -3.34 -8.22 -0.14
CA GLY A 278 -2.03 -8.15 0.53
C GLY A 278 -0.97 -7.45 -0.32
N GLY A 279 -0.98 -7.66 -1.64
CA GLY A 279 -0.08 -6.97 -2.56
C GLY A 279 -0.43 -5.50 -2.80
N GLU A 280 -1.69 -5.08 -2.62
CA GLU A 280 -2.06 -3.66 -2.62
C GLU A 280 -1.71 -2.97 -1.32
N ALA A 281 -1.82 -3.66 -0.18
CA ALA A 281 -1.41 -3.13 1.11
C ALA A 281 0.11 -2.96 1.23
N GLN A 282 0.87 -3.86 0.59
CA GLN A 282 2.34 -3.81 0.58
C GLN A 282 2.91 -2.68 -0.30
N ARG A 283 2.20 -2.34 -1.38
CA ARG A 283 2.60 -1.29 -2.33
C ARG A 283 2.25 0.08 -1.77
#